data_AF-A0A933H9U8-F1
#
_entry.id   AF-A0A933H9U8-F1
#
_cell.length_a   1.000
_cell.length_b   1.000
_cell.length_c   1.000
_cell.angle_alpha   90.00
_cell.angle_beta   90.00
_cell.angle_gamma   90.00
#
_symmetry.space_group_name_H-M   'P 1'
#
loop_
_entity.id
_entity.type
_entity.pdbx_description
1 polymer ?
#
loop_
_entity_poly.entity_id
_entity_poly.type
_entity_poly.pdbx_seq_one_letter_code
_entity_poly.pdbx_strand_id
1 'polypeptide(L)' 'WERYVTRFEALMDERNIPQALNPDDFNEACLLCSEATPEQCHRRLVAERFAKHWQNVEIIHL' A
#
# COMPACT_ATOMS: atom_id res chain seq x y z
N TRP A 1 10.31 3.07 -13.13
CA TRP A 1 9.43 2.44 -12.13
C TRP A 1 10.23 1.86 -10.95
N GLU A 2 11.17 0.94 -11.17
CA GLU A 2 11.97 0.31 -10.09
C GLU A 2 12.57 1.30 -9.09
N ARG A 3 13.27 2.34 -9.58
CA ARG A 3 13.82 3.41 -8.71
C ARG A 3 12.74 4.11 -7.86
N TYR A 4 11.52 4.25 -8.38
CA TYR A 4 10.41 4.83 -7.63
C TYR A 4 9.99 3.88 -6.50
N VAL A 5 9.81 2.59 -6.81
CA VAL A 5 9.47 1.56 -5.81
C VAL A 5 10.47 1.55 -4.67
N THR A 6 11.77 1.48 -4.96
CA THR A 6 12.83 1.48 -3.94
C THR A 6 12.75 2.71 -3.02
N ARG A 7 12.54 3.90 -3.60
CA ARG A 7 12.43 5.14 -2.81
C ARG A 7 11.13 5.19 -2.01
N PHE A 8 10.03 4.69 -2.58
CA PHE A 8 8.72 4.69 -1.92
C PHE A 8 8.72 3.73 -0.72
N GLU A 9 9.29 2.53 -0.87
CA GLU A 9 9.42 1.57 0.24
C GLU A 9 10.29 2.14 1.37
N ALA A 10 11.44 2.73 1.03
CA ALA A 10 12.30 3.37 2.02
C ALA A 10 11.57 4.49 2.79
N LEU A 11 10.76 5.30 2.11
CA LEU A 11 9.95 6.34 2.75
C LEU A 11 8.86 5.75 3.67
N MET A 12 8.25 4.64 3.26
CA MET A 12 7.24 3.96 4.07
C MET A 12 7.87 3.35 5.34
N ASP A 13 9.11 2.85 5.25
CA ASP A 13 9.88 2.38 6.41
C ASP A 13 10.24 3.53 7.35
N GLU A 14 10.73 4.65 6.80
CA GLU A 14 11.06 5.87 7.57
C GLU A 14 9.85 6.39 8.34
N ARG A 15 8.65 6.29 7.75
CA ARG A 15 7.39 6.69 8.36
C ARG A 15 6.75 5.62 9.25
N ASN A 16 7.42 4.48 9.45
CA ASN A 16 6.94 3.36 10.25
C ASN A 16 5.55 2.85 9.80
N ILE A 17 5.33 2.76 8.49
CA ILE A 17 4.08 2.26 7.91
C ILE A 17 4.23 0.76 7.60
N PRO A 18 3.27 -0.10 7.99
CA PRO A 18 1.95 0.24 8.52
C PRO A 18 1.82 0.32 10.05
N GLN A 19 2.89 0.17 10.82
CA GLN A 19 2.85 0.11 12.29
C GLN A 19 2.29 1.38 12.94
N ALA A 20 2.37 2.54 12.27
CA ALA A 20 1.80 3.80 12.72
C ALA A 20 0.30 3.97 12.41
N LEU A 21 -0.35 2.98 11.79
CA LEU A 21 -1.76 3.02 11.39
C LEU A 21 -2.58 1.97 12.15
N ASN A 22 -3.87 2.26 12.36
CA ASN A 22 -4.82 1.28 12.88
C ASN A 22 -5.43 0.46 11.72
N PRO A 23 -5.27 -0.88 11.68
CA PRO A 23 -5.84 -1.71 10.62
C PRO A 23 -7.37 -1.58 10.47
N ASP A 24 -8.08 -1.34 11.58
CA ASP A 24 -9.55 -1.25 11.56
C ASP A 24 -10.06 -0.05 10.74
N ASP A 25 -9.26 1.01 10.60
CA ASP A 25 -9.58 2.17 9.76
C ASP A 25 -9.58 1.82 8.26
N PHE A 26 -9.05 0.65 7.89
CA PHE A 26 -8.92 0.17 6.51
C PHE A 26 -9.88 -0.98 6.19
N ASN A 27 -10.77 -1.36 7.11
CA ASN A 27 -11.81 -2.34 6.82
C ASN A 27 -12.73 -1.81 5.70
N GLU A 28 -12.84 -2.54 4.59
CA GLU A 28 -13.58 -2.15 3.38
C GLU A 28 -13.14 -0.81 2.76
N ALA A 29 -11.92 -0.36 3.02
CA ALA A 29 -11.39 0.88 2.45
C ALA A 29 -10.93 0.71 1.00
N CYS A 30 -11.00 1.80 0.22
CA CYS A 30 -10.50 1.85 -1.15
C CYS A 30 -9.31 2.82 -1.26
N LEU A 31 -8.18 2.32 -1.78
CA LEU A 31 -7.00 3.14 -2.06
C LEU A 31 -7.10 3.73 -3.48
N LEU A 32 -7.36 5.03 -3.57
CA LEU A 32 -7.53 5.73 -4.86
C LEU A 32 -6.22 6.37 -5.33
N CYS A 33 -5.95 6.26 -6.63
CA CYS A 33 -4.84 6.93 -7.32
C CYS A 33 -5.30 7.46 -8.69
N SER A 34 -4.45 8.25 -9.36
CA SER A 34 -4.79 8.82 -10.69
C SER A 34 -4.44 7.89 -11.84
N GLU A 35 -3.68 6.83 -11.59
CA GLU A 35 -3.30 5.84 -12.58
C GLU A 35 -4.49 4.94 -12.96
N ALA A 36 -4.61 4.67 -14.26
CA ALA A 36 -5.67 3.85 -14.82
C ALA A 36 -5.60 2.39 -14.37
N THR A 37 -4.40 1.87 -14.09
CA THR A 37 -4.15 0.44 -13.84
C THR A 37 -3.14 0.22 -12.69
N PRO A 38 -3.12 -0.96 -12.05
CA PRO A 38 -2.31 -1.20 -10.85
C PRO A 38 -0.81 -1.49 -11.12
N GLU A 39 -0.37 -1.76 -12.36
CA GLU A 39 0.98 -2.27 -12.65
C GLU A 39 2.09 -1.29 -12.19
N GLN A 40 1.86 0.00 -12.40
CA GLN A 40 2.76 1.09 -12.02
C GLN A 40 2.07 2.17 -11.17
N CYS A 41 1.15 1.77 -10.28
CA CYS A 41 0.50 2.68 -9.34
C CYS A 41 1.00 2.49 -7.90
N HIS A 42 1.09 3.59 -7.16
CA HIS A 42 1.43 3.61 -5.72
C HIS A 42 0.39 2.93 -4.82
N ARG A 43 -0.89 2.87 -5.21
CA ARG A 43 -1.96 2.13 -4.48
C ARG A 43 -1.62 0.66 -4.32
N ARG A 44 -0.99 0.05 -5.34
CA ARG A 44 -0.53 -1.34 -5.29
C ARG A 44 0.55 -1.54 -4.24
N LEU A 45 1.56 -0.67 -4.20
CA LEU A 45 2.67 -0.75 -3.23
C LEU A 45 2.17 -0.65 -1.78
N VAL A 46 1.21 0.23 -1.53
CA VAL A 46 0.60 0.39 -0.19
C VAL A 46 -0.21 -0.85 0.18
N ALA A 47 -1.10 -1.31 -0.71
CA ALA A 47 -1.95 -2.48 -0.48
C ALA A 47 -1.11 -3.74 -0.20
N GLU A 48 -0.10 -4.02 -1.05
CA GLU A 48 0.79 -5.17 -0.88
C GLU A 48 1.59 -5.08 0.43
N ARG A 49 2.04 -3.88 0.83
CA ARG A 49 2.71 -3.67 2.12
C ARG A 49 1.76 -3.98 3.28
N PHE A 50 0.50 -3.56 3.22
CA PHE A 50 -0.48 -3.87 4.27
C PHE A 50 -0.70 -5.37 4.39
N ALA A 51 -0.93 -6.07 3.28
CA ALA A 51 -1.12 -7.53 3.29
C ALA A 51 0.11 -8.31 3.77
N LYS A 52 1.32 -7.75 3.64
CA LYS A 52 2.55 -8.35 4.18
C LYS A 52 2.66 -8.24 5.71
N HIS A 53 2.06 -7.21 6.32
CA HIS A 53 2.26 -6.89 7.74
C HIS A 53 1.03 -7.13 8.62
N TRP A 54 -0.17 -7.03 8.03
CA TRP A 54 -1.43 -7.27 8.72
C TRP A 54 -1.95 -8.67 8.37
N GLN A 55 -2.72 -9.25 9.29
CA GLN A 55 -3.38 -10.53 9.06
C GLN A 55 -4.71 -10.32 8.34
N ASN A 56 -5.12 -11.30 7.53
CA ASN A 56 -6.45 -11.35 6.89
C ASN A 56 -6.76 -10.16 5.95
N VAL A 57 -5.76 -9.65 5.23
CA VAL A 57 -5.99 -8.62 4.20
C VAL A 57 -6.26 -9.29 2.85
N GLU A 58 -7.42 -8.99 2.26
CA GLU A 58 -7.73 -9.28 0.86
C GLU A 58 -7.49 -8.03 0.01
N ILE A 59 -6.80 -8.18 -1.12
CA ILE A 59 -6.55 -7.09 -2.06
C ILE A 59 -7.37 -7.33 -3.32
N ILE A 60 -8.24 -6.38 -3.66
CA ILE A 60 -8.96 -6.33 -4.93
C ILE A 60 -8.44 -5.13 -5.73
N HIS A 61 -7.79 -5.39 -6.85
CA HIS A 61 -7.38 -4.32 -7.78
C HIS A 61 -8.55 -3.97 -8.71
N LEU A 62 -8.96 -2.71 -8.63
CA LEU A 62 -9.92 -2.08 -9.55
C LEU A 62 -9.23 -1.54 -10.80
#